data_AF-A0A819QCU3-F1
#
_entry.id   AF-A0A819QCU3-F1
#
_cell.length_a   1.000
_cell.length_b   1.000
_cell.length_c   1.000
_cell.angle_alpha   90.00
_cell.angle_beta   90.00
_cell.angle_gamma   90.00
#
_symmetry.space_group_name_H-M   'P 1'
#
loop_
_entity.id
_entity.type
_entity.pdbx_description
1 polymer ?
#
loop_
_entity_poly.entity_id
_entity_poly.type
_entity_poly.pdbx_seq_one_letter_code
_entity_poly.pdbx_strand_id
1 'polypeptide(L)'
;MSYPSVILSDLPSTTFSSSTLTQLCIDVCGLDDCLYLLDGRLKRLTTLIVRIRYIDDFLTIVDNMDNLPNLKCFSLKCYMKFKSYDNTILPLRRRMSCLEKLTLYLRIEDRDRFIDGNYLENEILVNMSQLHSFTFYICTYIKSIGLVHNLSSEDIQQTFINIEQHNVASIVHYIEPEQILCSIFSIPFTFDRLEDIGNIFPNIIFSNVTYLLVQDVVPFNRKFFIRVARAFPLLKTFRIFSFDSRLLCDLDSSQSDEIAEYRYLIYLDMLCANINNLEQFLNQGKTYVPCLTKLKVVHNNLRIVTNNFTREETRRNCAKIKRLILMIPLTCTLLTHLSIEAEGMHQIFTHIEHLPSLDQLKII
;
A
#
# COMPACT_ATOMS: atom_id res chain seq x y z
N MET A 1 13.07 -3.20 -6.24
CA MET A 1 14.24 -3.86 -5.63
C MET A 1 13.75 -5.19 -5.11
N SER A 2 14.16 -6.29 -5.73
CA SER A 2 13.92 -7.66 -5.25
C SER A 2 15.00 -7.98 -4.21
N TYR A 3 14.63 -8.18 -2.95
CA TYR A 3 15.54 -8.83 -2.00
C TYR A 3 15.67 -10.30 -2.41
N PRO A 4 16.86 -10.93 -2.28
CA PRO A 4 17.00 -12.37 -2.46
C PRO A 4 16.06 -13.06 -1.48
N SER A 5 15.03 -13.70 -2.01
CA SER A 5 14.08 -14.47 -1.23
C SER A 5 14.65 -15.86 -1.01
N VAL A 6 15.02 -16.16 0.23
CA VAL A 6 15.28 -17.54 0.64
C VAL A 6 13.92 -18.23 0.66
N ILE A 7 13.74 -19.21 -0.23
CA ILE A 7 12.59 -20.11 -0.21
C ILE A 7 12.87 -21.12 0.90
N LEU A 8 12.06 -21.12 1.95
CA LEU A 8 12.33 -21.90 3.15
C LEU A 8 11.96 -23.37 2.97
N SER A 9 11.08 -23.68 2.00
CA SER A 9 10.75 -25.07 1.63
C SER A 9 11.93 -25.86 1.10
N ASP A 10 12.96 -25.19 0.58
CA ASP A 10 14.15 -25.84 0.00
C ASP A 10 15.19 -26.20 1.07
N LEU A 11 14.98 -25.77 2.31
CA LEU A 11 15.88 -26.07 3.43
C LEU A 11 15.44 -27.37 4.13
N PRO A 12 16.40 -28.19 4.61
CA PRO A 12 16.09 -29.34 5.44
C PRO A 12 15.20 -28.94 6.63
N SER A 13 14.23 -29.78 6.99
CA SER A 13 13.34 -29.56 8.15
C SER A 13 14.10 -29.49 9.49
N THR A 14 15.39 -29.81 9.53
CA THR A 14 16.25 -29.67 10.71
C THR A 14 16.90 -28.29 10.83
N THR A 15 16.82 -27.43 9.80
CA THR A 15 17.60 -26.18 9.69
C THR A 15 17.18 -25.12 10.71
N PHE A 16 15.92 -25.13 11.13
CA PHE A 16 15.38 -24.18 12.11
C PHE A 16 14.72 -24.91 13.27
N SER A 17 15.46 -25.07 14.37
CA SER A 17 14.93 -25.49 15.66
C SER A 17 15.53 -24.63 16.76
N SER A 18 14.71 -24.24 17.74
CA SER A 18 15.19 -23.52 18.91
C SER A 18 14.33 -23.84 20.12
N SER A 19 14.98 -24.21 21.22
CA SER A 19 14.36 -24.46 22.51
C SER A 19 14.33 -23.22 23.41
N THR A 20 14.82 -22.07 22.96
CA THR A 20 14.89 -20.82 23.74
C THR A 20 14.22 -19.64 23.07
N LEU A 21 14.00 -19.70 21.75
CA LEU A 21 13.38 -18.60 21.00
C LEU A 21 11.93 -18.39 21.43
N THR A 22 11.63 -17.17 21.89
CA THR A 22 10.30 -16.75 22.32
C THR A 22 9.65 -15.75 21.37
N GLN A 23 10.45 -15.05 20.56
CA GLN A 23 9.98 -14.05 19.60
C GLN A 23 10.64 -14.26 18.24
N LEU A 24 9.86 -14.21 17.17
CA LEU A 24 10.33 -14.34 15.80
C LEU A 24 9.68 -13.27 14.93
N CYS A 25 10.50 -12.54 14.17
CA CYS A 25 10.07 -11.57 13.16
C CYS A 25 10.69 -11.95 11.83
N ILE A 26 9.87 -12.22 10.82
CA ILE A 26 10.32 -12.71 9.51
C ILE A 26 9.67 -11.93 8.37
N ASP A 27 10.41 -11.82 7.28
CA ASP A 27 9.97 -11.30 5.98
C ASP A 27 10.20 -12.41 4.95
N VAL A 28 9.11 -12.97 4.42
CA VAL A 28 9.13 -14.12 3.53
C VAL A 28 8.33 -13.84 2.26
N CYS A 29 8.53 -14.63 1.21
CA CYS A 29 7.81 -14.43 -0.04
C CYS A 29 6.35 -14.88 0.09
N GLY A 30 6.14 -16.14 0.45
CA GLY A 30 4.81 -16.75 0.60
C GLY A 30 4.46 -17.02 2.05
N LEU A 31 3.17 -17.26 2.31
CA LEU A 31 2.73 -17.73 3.63
C LEU A 31 3.26 -19.14 3.95
N ASP A 32 3.43 -20.02 2.96
CA ASP A 32 3.90 -21.39 3.22
C ASP A 32 5.29 -21.44 3.80
N ASP A 33 6.18 -20.57 3.31
CA ASP A 33 7.53 -20.39 3.85
C ASP A 33 7.46 -20.12 5.37
N CYS A 34 6.47 -19.35 5.82
CA CYS A 34 6.22 -19.12 7.24
C CYS A 34 5.69 -20.37 7.95
N LEU A 35 4.75 -21.11 7.35
CA LEU A 35 4.17 -22.31 7.96
C LEU A 35 5.22 -23.41 8.14
N TYR A 36 6.14 -23.57 7.19
CA TYR A 36 7.27 -24.50 7.29
C TYR A 36 8.19 -24.22 8.48
N LEU A 37 8.25 -22.97 8.97
CA LEU A 37 9.01 -22.62 10.19
C LEU A 37 8.29 -23.02 11.48
N LEU A 38 6.97 -23.23 11.43
CA LEU A 38 6.10 -23.39 12.60
C LEU A 38 5.67 -24.82 12.87
N ASP A 39 6.21 -25.78 12.12
CA ASP A 39 5.97 -27.21 12.23
C ASP A 39 6.60 -27.83 13.51
N GLY A 40 6.07 -27.46 14.69
CA GLY A 40 6.37 -28.08 15.98
C GLY A 40 7.76 -27.82 16.59
N ARG A 41 8.67 -27.14 15.86
CA ARG A 41 10.08 -26.96 16.24
C ARG A 41 10.39 -25.74 17.11
N LEU A 42 9.46 -24.80 17.21
CA LEU A 42 9.61 -23.55 17.99
C LEU A 42 8.67 -23.56 19.22
N LYS A 43 8.78 -24.58 20.06
CA LYS A 43 7.80 -24.87 21.14
C LYS A 43 7.65 -23.75 22.18
N ARG A 44 8.63 -22.86 22.34
CA ARG A 44 8.57 -21.73 23.29
C ARG A 44 8.18 -20.40 22.65
N LEU A 45 7.86 -20.40 21.36
CA LEU A 45 7.49 -19.19 20.64
C LEU A 45 6.18 -18.63 21.20
N THR A 46 6.25 -17.41 21.73
CA THR A 46 5.09 -16.68 22.25
C THR A 46 4.68 -15.55 21.32
N THR A 47 5.60 -15.06 20.48
CA THR A 47 5.36 -13.94 19.56
C THR A 47 5.88 -14.25 18.17
N LEU A 48 5.01 -14.14 17.18
CA LEU A 48 5.36 -14.30 15.78
C LEU A 48 4.87 -13.10 14.97
N ILE A 49 5.78 -12.45 14.26
CA ILE A 49 5.51 -11.33 13.37
C ILE A 49 5.96 -11.73 11.96
N VAL A 50 5.01 -11.74 11.03
CA VAL A 50 5.22 -12.20 9.67
C VAL A 50 4.87 -11.07 8.71
N ARG A 51 5.82 -10.76 7.83
CA ARG A 51 5.56 -9.96 6.63
C ARG A 51 5.69 -10.88 5.44
N ILE A 52 4.66 -10.92 4.62
CA ILE A 52 4.66 -11.72 3.40
C ILE A 52 4.44 -10.82 2.19
N ARG A 53 4.98 -11.23 1.05
CA ARG A 53 4.71 -10.56 -0.21
C ARG A 53 3.36 -11.01 -0.73
N TYR A 54 3.14 -12.29 -0.93
CA TYR A 54 1.91 -12.83 -1.51
C TYR A 54 1.40 -14.05 -0.72
N ILE A 55 0.14 -14.41 -0.98
CA ILE A 55 -0.49 -15.66 -0.56
C ILE A 55 -0.87 -16.37 -1.86
N ASP A 56 -0.42 -17.61 -2.04
CA ASP A 56 -0.83 -18.39 -3.21
C ASP A 56 -2.28 -18.85 -3.06
N ASP A 57 -3.09 -18.57 -4.07
CA ASP A 57 -4.53 -18.86 -4.04
C ASP A 57 -4.85 -20.37 -4.07
N PHE A 58 -3.89 -21.21 -4.45
CA PHE A 58 -4.02 -22.67 -4.54
C PHE A 58 -3.69 -23.40 -3.23
N LEU A 59 -3.34 -22.66 -2.18
CA LEU A 59 -3.00 -23.25 -0.92
C LEU A 59 -4.25 -23.77 -0.23
N THR A 60 -4.38 -25.09 -0.27
CA THR A 60 -4.95 -25.78 0.86
C THR A 60 -3.87 -25.70 1.96
N ILE A 61 -4.14 -25.00 3.06
CA ILE A 61 -3.34 -25.13 4.29
C ILE A 61 -3.61 -26.55 4.81
N VAL A 62 -3.04 -27.54 4.14
CA VAL A 62 -3.21 -28.97 4.42
C VAL A 62 -2.42 -29.28 5.68
N ASP A 63 -3.14 -29.53 6.76
CA ASP A 63 -2.88 -30.51 7.83
C ASP A 63 -1.56 -30.46 8.64
N ASN A 64 -0.54 -29.72 8.25
CA ASN A 64 0.82 -29.85 8.80
C ASN A 64 1.23 -28.79 9.84
N MET A 65 0.33 -27.91 10.31
CA MET A 65 0.65 -27.14 11.53
C MET A 65 0.09 -27.88 12.72
N ASP A 66 0.99 -28.47 13.50
CA ASP A 66 0.73 -28.77 14.90
C ASP A 66 0.21 -27.52 15.60
N ASN A 67 -0.64 -27.70 16.61
CA ASN A 67 -1.10 -26.61 17.46
C ASN A 67 0.11 -25.79 17.94
N LEU A 68 -0.02 -24.46 17.94
CA LEU A 68 0.95 -23.54 18.54
C LEU A 68 0.40 -23.08 19.91
N PRO A 69 0.29 -23.98 20.92
CA PRO A 69 -0.43 -23.70 22.15
C PRO A 69 0.16 -22.56 22.98
N ASN A 70 1.43 -22.22 22.74
CA ASN A 70 2.13 -21.17 23.49
C ASN A 70 2.13 -19.81 22.77
N LEU A 71 1.60 -19.73 21.55
CA LEU A 71 1.61 -18.49 20.78
C LEU A 71 0.55 -17.54 21.32
N LYS A 72 1.03 -16.45 21.94
CA LYS A 72 0.20 -15.39 22.53
C LYS A 72 0.01 -14.20 21.60
N CYS A 73 0.99 -13.93 20.73
CA CYS A 73 0.97 -12.77 19.85
C CYS A 73 1.26 -13.19 18.41
N PHE A 74 0.36 -12.86 17.50
CA PHE A 74 0.51 -13.15 16.08
C PHE A 74 0.24 -11.89 15.26
N SER A 75 1.18 -11.54 14.39
CA SER A 75 1.02 -10.46 13.43
C SER A 75 1.28 -10.98 12.03
N LEU A 76 0.33 -10.76 11.13
CA LEU A 76 0.45 -11.06 9.71
C LEU A 76 0.21 -9.79 8.90
N LYS A 77 1.20 -9.42 8.09
CA LYS A 77 1.08 -8.34 7.11
C LYS A 77 1.29 -8.87 5.71
N CYS A 78 0.21 -8.93 4.93
CA CYS A 78 0.23 -9.28 3.52
C CYS A 78 0.00 -8.01 2.71
N TYR A 79 1.03 -7.57 1.98
CA TYR A 79 0.96 -6.32 1.23
C TYR A 79 0.48 -6.51 -0.21
N MET A 80 0.55 -7.71 -0.79
CA MET A 80 -0.10 -8.00 -2.05
C MET A 80 -1.51 -8.51 -1.82
N LYS A 81 -2.29 -8.44 -2.89
CA LYS A 81 -3.68 -8.86 -2.89
C LYS A 81 -3.76 -10.37 -3.15
N PHE A 82 -4.78 -11.03 -2.61
CA PHE A 82 -5.00 -12.47 -2.76
C PHE A 82 -6.49 -12.80 -2.66
N LYS A 83 -6.94 -13.92 -3.22
CA LYS A 83 -8.36 -14.29 -3.29
C LYS A 83 -8.77 -15.28 -2.19
N SER A 84 -7.85 -16.16 -1.79
CA SER A 84 -8.14 -17.30 -0.91
C SER A 84 -8.22 -16.97 0.59
N TYR A 85 -8.92 -15.89 0.99
CA TYR A 85 -9.08 -15.50 2.39
C TYR A 85 -9.64 -16.62 3.27
N ASP A 86 -10.79 -17.19 2.90
CA ASP A 86 -11.47 -18.20 3.71
C ASP A 86 -10.63 -19.49 3.86
N ASN A 87 -9.89 -19.86 2.81
CA ASN A 87 -9.06 -21.06 2.80
C ASN A 87 -7.68 -20.87 3.47
N THR A 88 -7.24 -19.61 3.64
CA THR A 88 -5.88 -19.31 4.11
C THR A 88 -5.88 -18.74 5.53
N ILE A 89 -6.72 -17.76 5.81
CA ILE A 89 -6.68 -17.05 7.10
C ILE A 89 -7.49 -17.79 8.16
N LEU A 90 -8.67 -18.33 7.80
CA LEU A 90 -9.53 -19.00 8.78
C LEU A 90 -8.93 -20.30 9.34
N PRO A 91 -8.20 -21.15 8.59
CA PRO A 91 -7.59 -22.34 9.18
C PRO A 91 -6.53 -22.05 10.25
N LEU A 92 -5.82 -20.92 10.15
CA LEU A 92 -4.85 -20.49 11.17
C LEU A 92 -5.53 -20.28 12.54
N ARG A 93 -6.82 -19.90 12.55
CA ARG A 93 -7.65 -19.69 13.74
C ARG A 93 -7.77 -20.93 14.61
N ARG A 94 -8.02 -22.09 14.01
CA ARG A 94 -8.26 -23.35 14.74
C ARG A 94 -7.04 -23.82 15.53
N ARG A 95 -5.85 -23.27 15.24
CA ARG A 95 -4.56 -23.73 15.76
C ARG A 95 -3.91 -22.75 16.73
N MET A 96 -4.51 -21.57 16.94
CA MET A 96 -4.00 -20.49 17.81
C MET A 96 -4.99 -20.14 18.92
N SER A 97 -5.51 -21.15 19.64
CA SER A 97 -6.53 -20.97 20.68
C SER A 97 -6.08 -20.17 21.91
N CYS A 98 -4.78 -20.01 22.12
CA CYS A 98 -4.19 -19.27 23.24
C CYS A 98 -3.74 -17.86 22.85
N LEU A 99 -4.21 -17.35 21.70
CA LEU A 99 -3.81 -16.06 21.21
C LEU A 99 -4.43 -14.94 22.05
N GLU A 100 -3.58 -14.09 22.61
CA GLU A 100 -3.93 -12.92 23.41
C GLU A 100 -3.98 -11.64 22.54
N LYS A 101 -3.12 -11.58 21.51
CA LYS A 101 -2.99 -10.44 20.59
C LYS A 101 -2.92 -10.88 19.13
N LEU A 102 -3.76 -10.28 18.30
CA LEU A 102 -3.81 -10.51 16.86
C LEU A 102 -3.63 -9.19 16.10
N THR A 103 -2.75 -9.18 15.11
CA THR A 103 -2.56 -8.03 14.21
C THR A 103 -2.63 -8.46 12.75
N LEU A 104 -3.59 -7.96 11.99
CA LEU A 104 -3.81 -8.33 10.59
C LEU A 104 -3.73 -7.12 9.66
N TYR A 105 -2.90 -7.20 8.63
CA TYR A 105 -2.93 -6.28 7.49
C TYR A 105 -3.16 -7.09 6.23
N LEU A 106 -4.35 -7.00 5.65
CA LEU A 106 -4.80 -7.87 4.56
C LEU A 106 -5.39 -7.04 3.42
N ARG A 107 -5.11 -7.47 2.19
CA ARG A 107 -5.74 -6.97 0.96
C ARG A 107 -6.31 -8.16 0.21
N ILE A 108 -7.62 -8.22 0.05
CA ILE A 108 -8.34 -9.39 -0.43
C ILE A 108 -9.04 -9.04 -1.73
N GLU A 109 -8.81 -9.82 -2.77
CA GLU A 109 -9.42 -9.66 -4.09
C GLU A 109 -10.60 -10.59 -4.33
N ASP A 110 -11.41 -10.23 -5.32
CA ASP A 110 -12.45 -11.08 -5.91
C ASP A 110 -13.52 -11.60 -4.95
N ARG A 111 -13.86 -10.85 -3.90
CA ARG A 111 -15.00 -11.19 -3.05
C ARG A 111 -16.31 -10.65 -3.63
N ASP A 112 -17.41 -11.35 -3.34
CA ASP A 112 -18.76 -10.88 -3.66
C ASP A 112 -19.30 -9.91 -2.58
N ARG A 113 -18.67 -9.87 -1.41
CA ARG A 113 -19.05 -9.01 -0.28
C ARG A 113 -17.83 -8.52 0.50
N PHE A 114 -17.95 -7.37 1.13
CA PHE A 114 -16.97 -6.93 2.12
C PHE A 114 -17.02 -7.81 3.37
N ILE A 115 -15.97 -7.71 4.18
CA ILE A 115 -15.91 -8.36 5.49
C ILE A 115 -16.59 -7.43 6.49
N ASP A 116 -17.79 -7.79 6.95
CA ASP A 116 -18.54 -7.02 7.93
C ASP A 116 -18.19 -7.43 9.38
N GLY A 117 -18.70 -6.66 10.35
CA GLY A 117 -18.44 -6.93 11.76
C GLY A 117 -18.98 -8.28 12.22
N ASN A 118 -20.20 -8.67 11.81
CA ASN A 118 -20.78 -9.97 12.16
C ASN A 118 -19.91 -11.13 11.66
N TYR A 119 -19.39 -11.03 10.44
CA TYR A 119 -18.49 -12.00 9.87
C TYR A 119 -17.19 -12.08 10.68
N LEU A 120 -16.57 -10.94 11.03
CA LEU A 120 -15.35 -10.95 11.87
C LEU A 120 -15.61 -11.49 13.28
N GLU A 121 -16.77 -11.20 13.86
CA GLU A 121 -17.15 -11.72 15.17
C GLU A 121 -17.29 -13.25 15.13
N ASN A 122 -18.12 -13.76 14.21
CA ASN A 122 -18.38 -15.19 14.07
C ASN A 122 -17.13 -15.98 13.65
N GLU A 123 -16.34 -15.42 12.73
CA GLU A 123 -15.20 -16.09 12.12
C GLU A 123 -13.87 -15.78 12.80
N ILE A 124 -13.76 -14.86 13.74
CA ILE A 124 -12.49 -14.63 14.44
C ILE A 124 -12.74 -14.61 15.95
N LEU A 125 -13.54 -13.65 16.41
CA LEU A 125 -13.61 -13.30 17.82
C LEU A 125 -14.22 -14.41 18.68
N VAL A 126 -15.32 -15.02 18.24
CA VAL A 126 -16.00 -16.10 18.98
C VAL A 126 -15.09 -17.31 19.25
N ASN A 127 -14.11 -17.55 18.38
CA ASN A 127 -13.22 -18.71 18.47
C ASN A 127 -11.90 -18.42 19.21
N MET A 128 -11.62 -17.16 19.58
CA MET A 128 -10.39 -16.75 20.25
C MET A 128 -10.70 -16.15 21.62
N SER A 129 -11.15 -16.99 22.57
CA SER A 129 -11.62 -16.54 23.89
C SER A 129 -10.58 -15.82 24.75
N GLN A 130 -9.27 -15.97 24.46
CA GLN A 130 -8.19 -15.27 25.15
C GLN A 130 -7.80 -13.95 24.48
N LEU A 131 -8.35 -13.65 23.31
CA LEU A 131 -8.01 -12.48 22.53
C LEU A 131 -8.58 -11.23 23.20
N HIS A 132 -7.69 -10.40 23.73
CA HIS A 132 -8.05 -9.13 24.36
C HIS A 132 -7.47 -7.93 23.59
N SER A 133 -6.78 -8.18 22.47
CA SER A 133 -6.26 -7.13 21.59
C SER A 133 -6.30 -7.61 20.15
N PHE A 134 -7.14 -6.94 19.35
CA PHE A 134 -7.21 -7.18 17.92
C PHE A 134 -7.05 -5.86 17.16
N THR A 135 -6.02 -5.81 16.32
CA THR A 135 -5.69 -4.64 15.51
C THR A 135 -5.67 -5.06 14.05
N PHE A 136 -6.45 -4.40 13.21
CA PHE A 136 -6.55 -4.82 11.82
C PHE A 136 -6.66 -3.66 10.83
N TYR A 137 -6.23 -3.95 9.61
CA TYR A 137 -6.61 -3.26 8.38
C TYR A 137 -6.94 -4.35 7.36
N ILE A 138 -8.17 -4.36 6.89
CA ILE A 138 -8.66 -5.32 5.90
C ILE A 138 -9.24 -4.50 4.75
N CYS A 139 -8.61 -4.62 3.60
CA CYS A 139 -9.09 -4.04 2.35
C CYS A 139 -9.68 -5.16 1.50
N THR A 140 -10.92 -5.00 1.05
CA THR A 140 -11.61 -5.96 0.19
C THR A 140 -11.97 -5.31 -1.13
N TYR A 141 -11.55 -5.92 -2.22
CA TYR A 141 -12.00 -5.61 -3.58
C TYR A 141 -13.22 -6.46 -3.88
N ILE A 142 -14.34 -5.79 -4.07
CA ILE A 142 -15.64 -6.40 -4.27
C ILE A 142 -16.00 -6.30 -5.75
N LYS A 143 -16.39 -7.40 -6.37
CA LYS A 143 -16.95 -7.40 -7.73
C LYS A 143 -18.36 -6.81 -7.68
N SER A 144 -18.58 -5.70 -8.36
CA SER A 144 -19.86 -4.96 -8.37
C SER A 144 -20.94 -5.61 -9.25
N ILE A 145 -20.86 -6.91 -9.54
CA ILE A 145 -21.85 -7.60 -10.37
C ILE A 145 -23.16 -7.71 -9.58
N GLY A 146 -24.09 -6.79 -9.83
CA GLY A 146 -25.43 -6.79 -9.22
C GLY A 146 -25.49 -6.32 -7.76
N LEU A 147 -24.42 -5.72 -7.23
CA LEU A 147 -24.44 -5.14 -5.88
C LEU A 147 -25.10 -3.76 -5.85
N VAL A 148 -25.78 -3.51 -4.75
CA VAL A 148 -26.52 -2.29 -4.44
C VAL A 148 -25.59 -1.07 -4.58
N HIS A 149 -25.90 -0.20 -5.54
CA HIS A 149 -25.33 1.15 -5.60
C HIS A 149 -25.57 1.82 -4.24
N ASN A 150 -24.53 2.45 -3.67
CA ASN A 150 -24.57 3.32 -2.46
C ASN A 150 -24.17 2.71 -1.10
N LEU A 151 -23.31 1.70 -1.03
CA LEU A 151 -22.63 1.36 0.23
C LEU A 151 -21.82 2.56 0.76
N SER A 152 -22.19 3.10 1.92
CA SER A 152 -21.45 4.19 2.58
C SER A 152 -20.44 3.66 3.59
N SER A 153 -19.54 4.54 4.04
CA SER A 153 -18.59 4.19 5.11
C SER A 153 -19.34 3.94 6.43
N GLU A 154 -20.40 4.71 6.66
CA GLU A 154 -21.30 4.62 7.80
C GLU A 154 -22.01 3.27 7.83
N ASP A 155 -22.56 2.80 6.71
CA ASP A 155 -23.23 1.49 6.63
C ASP A 155 -22.30 0.35 7.06
N ILE A 156 -21.04 0.39 6.62
CA ILE A 156 -20.05 -0.61 7.01
C ILE A 156 -19.73 -0.51 8.50
N GLN A 157 -19.53 0.70 9.03
CA GLN A 157 -19.22 0.92 10.44
C GLN A 157 -20.35 0.45 11.36
N GLN A 158 -21.61 0.59 10.94
CA GLN A 158 -22.76 0.09 11.71
C GLN A 158 -22.72 -1.43 11.91
N THR A 159 -22.08 -2.19 11.02
CA THR A 159 -21.94 -3.64 11.20
C THR A 159 -21.03 -4.02 12.38
N PHE A 160 -20.28 -3.08 12.95
CA PHE A 160 -19.36 -3.28 14.07
C PHE A 160 -19.90 -2.78 15.41
N ILE A 161 -21.11 -2.22 15.46
CA ILE A 161 -21.64 -1.53 16.66
C ILE A 161 -21.74 -2.43 17.90
N ASN A 162 -21.98 -3.73 17.70
CA ASN A 162 -22.13 -4.71 18.78
C ASN A 162 -20.80 -5.31 19.23
N ILE A 163 -19.70 -5.00 18.55
CA ILE A 163 -18.38 -5.51 18.90
C ILE A 163 -17.78 -4.56 19.93
N GLU A 164 -18.10 -4.80 21.22
CA GLU A 164 -17.85 -3.93 22.39
C GLU A 164 -16.41 -3.40 22.57
N GLN A 165 -15.44 -3.86 21.78
CA GLN A 165 -14.01 -3.55 21.93
C GLN A 165 -13.38 -2.79 20.74
N HIS A 166 -14.12 -2.44 19.69
CA HIS A 166 -13.49 -1.97 18.44
C HIS A 166 -14.05 -0.64 17.95
N ASN A 167 -13.31 0.44 18.22
CA ASN A 167 -13.42 1.66 17.43
C ASN A 167 -12.88 1.37 16.03
N VAL A 168 -13.77 1.33 15.05
CA VAL A 168 -13.42 1.08 13.65
C VAL A 168 -13.69 2.31 12.80
N ALA A 169 -12.88 2.48 11.76
CA ALA A 169 -13.21 3.35 10.64
C ALA A 169 -13.22 2.55 9.35
N SER A 170 -13.89 3.12 8.36
CA SER A 170 -13.97 2.56 7.02
C SER A 170 -13.65 3.61 5.97
N ILE A 171 -13.20 3.12 4.80
CA ILE A 171 -13.04 3.89 3.57
C ILE A 171 -13.70 3.08 2.46
N VAL A 172 -14.67 3.70 1.79
CA VAL A 172 -15.28 3.13 0.58
C VAL A 172 -14.83 3.94 -0.62
N HIS A 173 -14.33 3.25 -1.63
CA HIS A 173 -13.96 3.83 -2.90
C HIS A 173 -14.55 3.03 -4.05
N TYR A 174 -15.23 3.72 -4.96
CA TYR A 174 -15.85 3.14 -6.14
C TYR A 174 -14.88 3.28 -7.31
N ILE A 175 -14.37 2.15 -7.80
CA ILE A 175 -13.49 2.06 -8.95
C ILE A 175 -14.36 1.63 -10.13
N GLU A 176 -14.68 2.57 -11.01
CA GLU A 176 -15.58 2.33 -12.14
C GLU A 176 -15.03 1.30 -13.14
N PRO A 177 -15.93 0.59 -13.87
CA PRO A 177 -17.38 0.52 -13.63
C PRO A 177 -17.80 -0.60 -12.67
N GLU A 178 -16.90 -1.45 -12.20
CA GLU A 178 -17.29 -2.76 -11.62
C GLU A 178 -16.60 -3.16 -10.32
N GLN A 179 -15.83 -2.29 -9.67
CA GLN A 179 -15.14 -2.66 -8.44
C GLN A 179 -15.41 -1.67 -7.30
N ILE A 180 -15.76 -2.21 -6.14
CA ILE A 180 -15.86 -1.43 -4.89
C ILE A 180 -14.71 -1.84 -4.02
N LEU A 181 -13.92 -0.87 -3.57
CA LEU A 181 -12.89 -1.07 -2.58
C LEU A 181 -13.45 -0.66 -1.21
N CYS A 182 -13.53 -1.63 -0.32
CA CYS A 182 -13.95 -1.44 1.06
C CYS A 182 -12.76 -1.69 1.97
N SER A 183 -12.26 -0.66 2.64
CA SER A 183 -11.25 -0.80 3.69
C SER A 183 -11.89 -0.60 5.05
N ILE A 184 -11.62 -1.50 5.98
CA ILE A 184 -12.00 -1.40 7.39
C ILE A 184 -10.75 -1.51 8.26
N PHE A 185 -10.68 -0.75 9.34
CA PHE A 185 -9.51 -0.77 10.22
C PHE A 185 -9.79 -0.29 11.63
N SER A 186 -8.95 -0.75 12.56
CA SER A 186 -8.97 -0.33 13.96
C SER A 186 -8.44 1.11 14.13
N ILE A 187 -9.02 1.84 15.08
CA ILE A 187 -8.56 3.15 15.55
C ILE A 187 -7.93 3.00 16.95
N PRO A 188 -6.75 3.59 17.21
CA PRO A 188 -5.93 4.36 16.27
C PRO A 188 -5.28 3.49 15.18
N PHE A 189 -5.05 4.07 14.00
CA PHE A 189 -4.37 3.36 12.91
C PHE A 189 -2.88 3.18 13.22
N THR A 190 -2.44 1.93 13.37
CA THR A 190 -1.08 1.57 13.84
C THR A 190 -0.15 1.09 12.74
N PHE A 191 -0.64 0.92 11.50
CA PHE A 191 0.17 0.43 10.40
C PHE A 191 0.97 1.55 9.73
N ASP A 192 2.09 1.15 9.13
CA ASP A 192 3.04 2.03 8.47
C ASP A 192 2.70 2.31 6.99
N ARG A 193 1.74 1.54 6.44
CA ARG A 193 1.32 1.62 5.04
C ARG A 193 -0.20 1.72 4.98
N LEU A 194 -0.70 2.58 4.10
CA LEU A 194 -2.10 2.64 3.70
C LEU A 194 -2.14 2.66 2.17
N GLU A 195 -2.86 1.72 1.59
CA GLU A 195 -2.87 1.51 0.15
C GLU A 195 -4.28 1.60 -0.41
N ASP A 196 -4.37 1.95 -1.70
CA ASP A 196 -5.57 1.88 -2.52
C ASP A 196 -6.75 2.74 -2.06
N ILE A 197 -6.47 3.85 -1.37
CA ILE A 197 -7.52 4.79 -0.98
C ILE A 197 -7.83 5.78 -2.11
N GLY A 198 -9.09 6.20 -2.21
CA GLY A 198 -9.55 7.17 -3.19
C GLY A 198 -9.51 8.63 -2.72
N ASN A 199 -10.25 9.47 -3.43
CA ASN A 199 -10.47 10.88 -3.09
C ASN A 199 -11.20 11.15 -1.77
N ILE A 200 -11.69 10.12 -1.07
CA ILE A 200 -12.46 10.25 0.18
C ILE A 200 -11.84 9.33 1.23
N PHE A 201 -11.50 9.89 2.38
CA PHE A 201 -11.02 9.16 3.56
C PHE A 201 -11.42 9.92 4.83
N PRO A 202 -11.57 9.25 5.98
CA PRO A 202 -12.06 9.87 7.21
C PRO A 202 -11.09 10.96 7.71
N ASN A 203 -11.64 11.94 8.41
CA ASN A 203 -10.87 13.04 9.00
C ASN A 203 -10.13 12.59 10.27
N ILE A 204 -9.17 11.68 10.11
CA ILE A 204 -8.31 11.15 11.17
C ILE A 204 -6.84 11.37 10.82
N ILE A 205 -6.00 11.44 11.85
CA ILE A 205 -4.55 11.57 11.70
C ILE A 205 -3.94 10.16 11.69
N PHE A 206 -3.34 9.79 10.57
CA PHE A 206 -2.61 8.55 10.38
C PHE A 206 -1.14 8.74 10.77
N SER A 207 -0.90 8.89 12.08
CA SER A 207 0.41 9.27 12.62
C SER A 207 1.55 8.29 12.30
N ASN A 208 1.23 7.01 12.06
CA ASN A 208 2.22 5.96 11.79
C ASN A 208 2.48 5.74 10.28
N VAL A 209 1.63 6.27 9.41
CA VAL A 209 1.70 5.98 7.98
C VAL A 209 2.87 6.73 7.34
N THR A 210 3.79 5.97 6.77
CA THR A 210 4.95 6.47 6.03
C THR A 210 4.89 6.13 4.55
N TYR A 211 4.02 5.20 4.15
CA TYR A 211 3.76 4.84 2.76
C TYR A 211 2.27 5.01 2.45
N LEU A 212 1.97 5.83 1.45
CA LEU A 212 0.61 6.05 0.97
C LEU A 212 0.54 5.74 -0.53
N LEU A 213 -0.45 4.93 -0.90
CA LEU A 213 -0.86 4.73 -2.29
C LEU A 213 -2.30 5.21 -2.43
N VAL A 214 -2.51 6.21 -3.28
CA VAL A 214 -3.85 6.70 -3.64
C VAL A 214 -4.14 6.36 -5.09
N GLN A 215 -5.38 6.01 -5.38
CA GLN A 215 -5.85 5.72 -6.73
C GLN A 215 -7.24 6.30 -6.92
N ASP A 216 -7.50 6.88 -8.09
CA ASP A 216 -8.84 7.33 -8.43
C ASP A 216 -9.04 7.33 -9.95
N VAL A 217 -10.28 7.39 -10.41
CA VAL A 217 -10.61 7.56 -11.82
C VAL A 217 -10.32 9.00 -12.25
N VAL A 218 -10.69 9.96 -11.40
CA VAL A 218 -10.54 11.38 -11.66
C VAL A 218 -9.24 11.94 -11.06
N PRO A 219 -8.62 12.96 -11.69
CA PRO A 219 -7.49 13.67 -11.10
C PRO A 219 -7.79 14.23 -9.70
N PHE A 220 -6.77 14.21 -8.85
CA PHE A 220 -6.85 14.73 -7.48
C PHE A 220 -6.75 16.26 -7.50
N ASN A 221 -7.68 16.94 -6.83
CA ASN A 221 -7.64 18.39 -6.73
C ASN A 221 -6.67 18.89 -5.64
N ARG A 222 -6.45 20.22 -5.58
CA ARG A 222 -5.56 20.82 -4.58
C ARG A 222 -5.99 20.54 -3.13
N LYS A 223 -7.29 20.62 -2.83
CA LYS A 223 -7.84 20.38 -1.49
C LYS A 223 -7.52 18.97 -0.99
N PHE A 224 -7.52 17.99 -1.89
CA PHE A 224 -7.10 16.63 -1.56
C PHE A 224 -5.65 16.60 -1.07
N PHE A 225 -4.70 17.22 -1.77
CA PHE A 225 -3.29 17.24 -1.36
C PHE A 225 -3.08 17.91 0.00
N ILE A 226 -3.78 19.03 0.26
CA ILE A 226 -3.77 19.67 1.58
C ILE A 226 -4.28 18.71 2.67
N ARG A 227 -5.39 18.00 2.40
CA ARG A 227 -5.95 17.01 3.34
C ARG A 227 -4.97 15.86 3.58
N VAL A 228 -4.28 15.38 2.55
CA VAL A 228 -3.24 14.35 2.70
C VAL A 228 -2.08 14.87 3.56
N ALA A 229 -1.57 16.08 3.30
CA ALA A 229 -0.47 16.65 4.08
C ALA A 229 -0.81 16.73 5.58
N ARG A 230 -2.07 17.06 5.92
CA ARG A 230 -2.56 17.12 7.30
C ARG A 230 -2.78 15.74 7.92
N ALA A 231 -3.37 14.80 7.17
CA ALA A 231 -3.72 13.49 7.67
C ALA A 231 -2.50 12.54 7.80
N PHE A 232 -1.45 12.75 7.01
CA PHE A 232 -0.27 11.88 6.94
C PHE A 232 1.03 12.65 7.26
N PRO A 233 1.22 13.10 8.51
CA PRO A 233 2.31 14.00 8.87
C PRO A 233 3.71 13.38 8.73
N LEU A 234 3.83 12.05 8.73
CA LEU A 234 5.11 11.32 8.59
C LEU A 234 5.30 10.67 7.21
N LEU A 235 4.54 11.10 6.20
CA LEU A 235 4.57 10.49 4.87
C LEU A 235 5.96 10.58 4.22
N LYS A 236 6.55 9.42 3.89
CA LYS A 236 7.86 9.28 3.24
C LYS A 236 7.77 8.86 1.78
N THR A 237 6.81 8.01 1.45
CA THR A 237 6.56 7.53 0.10
C THR A 237 5.11 7.83 -0.28
N PHE A 238 4.93 8.55 -1.38
CA PHE A 238 3.60 8.81 -1.92
C PHE A 238 3.51 8.31 -3.36
N ARG A 239 2.56 7.43 -3.62
CA ARG A 239 2.25 6.93 -4.97
C ARG A 239 0.85 7.36 -5.37
N ILE A 240 0.72 7.85 -6.60
CA ILE A 240 -0.53 8.36 -7.13
C ILE A 240 -0.83 7.65 -8.44
N PHE A 241 -2.02 7.05 -8.52
CA PHE A 241 -2.55 6.42 -9.71
C PHE A 241 -3.84 7.13 -10.13
N SER A 242 -3.96 7.44 -11.41
CA SER A 242 -5.16 8.04 -12.00
C SER A 242 -5.50 7.28 -13.28
N PHE A 243 -6.64 6.57 -13.29
CA PHE A 243 -6.98 5.67 -14.40
C PHE A 243 -7.34 6.42 -15.69
N ASP A 244 -7.97 7.59 -15.59
CA ASP A 244 -8.23 8.42 -16.77
C ASP A 244 -7.37 9.69 -16.78
N SER A 245 -6.30 9.64 -17.58
CA SER A 245 -5.42 10.80 -17.81
C SER A 245 -6.00 11.82 -18.79
N ARG A 246 -7.10 11.50 -19.50
CA ARG A 246 -7.70 12.34 -20.55
C ARG A 246 -8.81 13.24 -20.04
N LEU A 247 -9.40 12.92 -18.89
CA LEU A 247 -10.34 13.81 -18.21
C LEU A 247 -9.56 14.96 -17.58
N LEU A 248 -9.50 16.07 -18.32
CA LEU A 248 -9.17 17.37 -17.77
C LEU A 248 -10.32 17.77 -16.86
N CYS A 249 -10.23 17.47 -15.57
CA CYS A 249 -11.06 18.16 -14.61
C CYS A 249 -10.62 19.63 -14.62
N ASP A 250 -11.58 20.54 -14.77
CA ASP A 250 -11.39 21.94 -14.39
C ASP A 250 -10.82 21.92 -12.98
N LEU A 251 -9.53 22.24 -12.87
CA LEU A 251 -8.85 22.38 -11.60
C LEU A 251 -9.54 23.54 -10.90
N ASP A 252 -10.48 23.20 -10.03
CA ASP A 252 -11.25 24.08 -9.17
C ASP A 252 -10.38 25.29 -8.81
N SER A 253 -10.67 26.45 -9.42
CA SER A 253 -9.89 27.69 -9.31
C SER A 253 -9.99 28.31 -7.91
N SER A 254 -10.44 27.52 -6.94
CA SER A 254 -10.49 27.88 -5.54
C SER A 254 -9.08 28.27 -5.07
N GLN A 255 -8.96 29.56 -4.82
CA GLN A 255 -7.79 30.30 -4.35
C GLN A 255 -7.44 29.94 -2.91
N SER A 256 -7.31 28.66 -2.59
CA SER A 256 -6.66 28.30 -1.34
C SER A 256 -5.17 28.57 -1.52
N ASP A 257 -4.71 29.68 -0.96
CA ASP A 257 -3.30 30.06 -0.90
C ASP A 257 -2.48 29.14 0.02
N GLU A 258 -3.12 28.17 0.67
CA GLU A 258 -2.45 27.21 1.54
C GLU A 258 -1.56 26.27 0.75
N ILE A 259 -0.28 26.24 1.10
CA ILE A 259 0.72 25.34 0.53
C ILE A 259 0.64 24.01 1.27
N ALA A 260 0.49 22.90 0.52
CA ALA A 260 0.58 21.57 1.11
C ALA A 260 2.03 21.27 1.53
N GLU A 261 2.26 20.99 2.81
CA GLU A 261 3.60 20.70 3.34
C GLU A 261 3.83 19.20 3.52
N TYR A 262 4.73 18.62 2.73
CA TYR A 262 5.16 17.23 2.89
C TYR A 262 6.60 17.17 3.38
N ARG A 263 6.78 17.45 4.67
CA ARG A 263 8.10 17.65 5.30
C ARG A 263 9.02 16.43 5.20
N TYR A 264 8.46 15.22 5.18
CA TYR A 264 9.24 13.97 5.17
C TYR A 264 9.15 13.20 3.87
N LEU A 265 8.50 13.74 2.82
CA LEU A 265 8.33 13.03 1.56
C LEU A 265 9.67 12.88 0.85
N ILE A 266 10.13 11.64 0.71
CA ILE A 266 11.41 11.26 0.11
C ILE A 266 11.21 10.77 -1.32
N TYR A 267 10.14 10.00 -1.55
CA TYR A 267 9.85 9.34 -2.82
C TYR A 267 8.44 9.64 -3.31
N LEU A 268 8.34 10.16 -4.54
CA LEU A 268 7.09 10.43 -5.22
C LEU A 268 7.00 9.59 -6.51
N ASP A 269 5.94 8.80 -6.64
CA ASP A 269 5.65 7.97 -7.82
C ASP A 269 4.41 8.48 -8.57
N MET A 270 4.66 8.98 -9.77
CA MET A 270 3.70 9.65 -10.66
C MET A 270 3.61 8.98 -12.03
N LEU A 271 4.05 7.71 -12.17
CA LEU A 271 4.03 7.04 -13.49
C LEU A 271 2.63 6.98 -14.11
N CYS A 272 1.64 6.70 -13.28
CA CYS A 272 0.26 6.53 -13.71
C CYS A 272 -0.61 7.70 -13.26
N ALA A 273 0.00 8.81 -12.83
CA ALA A 273 -0.73 9.98 -12.36
C ALA A 273 -1.04 10.93 -13.52
N ASN A 274 -2.15 11.65 -13.42
CA ASN A 274 -2.44 12.77 -14.31
C ASN A 274 -1.34 13.84 -14.22
N ILE A 275 -1.02 14.48 -15.35
CA ILE A 275 -0.02 15.55 -15.44
C ILE A 275 -0.30 16.72 -14.47
N ASN A 276 -1.58 17.01 -14.20
CA ASN A 276 -1.99 18.03 -13.26
C ASN A 276 -1.53 17.70 -11.83
N ASN A 277 -1.59 16.43 -11.42
CA ASN A 277 -1.09 16.01 -10.11
C ASN A 277 0.43 16.23 -10.00
N LEU A 278 1.17 16.00 -11.09
CA LEU A 278 2.61 16.27 -11.15
C LEU A 278 2.89 17.78 -11.00
N GLU A 279 2.12 18.63 -11.68
CA GLU A 279 2.25 20.08 -11.55
C GLU A 279 1.97 20.56 -10.12
N GLN A 280 0.98 19.98 -9.42
CA GLN A 280 0.69 20.32 -8.02
C GLN A 280 1.90 20.09 -7.10
N PHE A 281 2.64 18.99 -7.27
CA PHE A 281 3.82 18.68 -6.45
C PHE A 281 5.08 19.47 -6.85
N LEU A 282 5.32 19.63 -8.16
CA LEU A 282 6.54 20.29 -8.61
C LEU A 282 6.46 21.81 -8.46
N ASN A 283 5.28 22.41 -8.50
CA ASN A 283 5.10 23.86 -8.31
C ASN A 283 5.27 24.25 -6.84
N GLN A 284 6.28 25.08 -6.55
CA GLN A 284 6.62 25.54 -5.20
C GLN A 284 5.57 26.45 -4.54
N GLY A 285 4.68 27.08 -5.33
CA GLY A 285 3.54 27.85 -4.84
C GLY A 285 2.33 26.98 -4.48
N LYS A 286 2.38 25.68 -4.79
CA LYS A 286 1.32 24.71 -4.49
C LYS A 286 1.73 23.76 -3.37
N THR A 287 2.96 23.27 -3.42
CA THR A 287 3.46 22.25 -2.48
C THR A 287 4.90 22.52 -2.05
N TYR A 288 5.17 22.32 -0.76
CA TYR A 288 6.51 22.35 -0.18
C TYR A 288 7.01 20.92 0.12
N VAL A 289 8.04 20.49 -0.61
CA VAL A 289 8.66 19.15 -0.48
C VAL A 289 10.17 19.27 -0.19
N PRO A 290 10.59 19.52 1.06
CA PRO A 290 12.02 19.73 1.38
C PRO A 290 12.89 18.48 1.21
N CYS A 291 12.33 17.29 1.41
CA CYS A 291 13.09 16.03 1.41
C CYS A 291 12.93 15.20 0.12
N LEU A 292 12.24 15.72 -0.90
CA LEU A 292 11.98 14.97 -2.12
C LEU A 292 13.28 14.76 -2.89
N THR A 293 13.79 13.53 -2.85
CA THR A 293 15.07 13.16 -3.49
C THR A 293 14.89 12.13 -4.60
N LYS A 294 13.73 11.46 -4.65
CA LYS A 294 13.42 10.44 -5.65
C LYS A 294 12.09 10.74 -6.33
N LEU A 295 12.11 10.85 -7.65
CA LEU A 295 10.90 11.05 -8.47
C LEU A 295 10.82 9.95 -9.53
N LYS A 296 9.66 9.31 -9.65
CA LYS A 296 9.33 8.39 -10.74
C LYS A 296 8.19 8.98 -11.56
N VAL A 297 8.39 9.21 -12.85
CA VAL A 297 7.45 9.98 -13.68
C VAL A 297 7.59 9.65 -15.18
N VAL A 298 6.54 9.91 -15.95
CA VAL A 298 6.59 9.85 -17.42
C VAL A 298 7.42 11.02 -17.95
N HIS A 299 8.38 10.74 -18.83
CA HIS A 299 9.31 11.74 -19.37
C HIS A 299 8.59 12.96 -19.96
N ASN A 300 7.60 12.74 -20.82
CA ASN A 300 6.88 13.83 -21.49
C ASN A 300 6.11 14.72 -20.50
N ASN A 301 5.51 14.14 -19.45
CA ASN A 301 4.80 14.90 -18.43
C ASN A 301 5.76 15.81 -17.65
N LEU A 302 6.94 15.29 -17.29
CA LEU A 302 7.97 16.08 -16.63
C LEU A 302 8.46 17.23 -17.51
N ARG A 303 8.71 16.95 -18.80
CA ARG A 303 9.13 17.95 -19.77
C ARG A 303 8.13 19.11 -19.89
N ILE A 304 6.84 18.78 -19.98
CA ILE A 304 5.76 19.77 -20.09
C ILE A 304 5.63 20.59 -18.80
N VAL A 305 5.50 19.95 -17.63
CA VAL A 305 5.28 20.62 -16.34
C VAL A 305 6.41 21.59 -16.00
N THR A 306 7.65 21.20 -16.30
CA THR A 306 8.85 21.98 -16.00
C THR A 306 9.25 22.94 -17.12
N ASN A 307 8.58 22.87 -18.28
CA ASN A 307 9.01 23.52 -19.53
C ASN A 307 10.51 23.26 -19.81
N ASN A 308 10.92 22.00 -19.90
CA ASN A 308 12.34 21.60 -19.98
C ASN A 308 13.18 22.20 -18.84
N PHE A 309 12.63 22.20 -17.61
CA PHE A 309 13.17 22.84 -16.40
C PHE A 309 13.56 24.33 -16.52
N THR A 310 13.00 25.05 -17.49
CA THR A 310 13.12 26.51 -17.57
C THR A 310 12.09 27.22 -16.69
N ARG A 311 11.03 26.53 -16.25
CA ARG A 311 9.94 27.09 -15.43
C ARG A 311 10.37 27.34 -13.98
N GLU A 312 10.44 28.62 -13.60
CA GLU A 312 10.88 29.09 -12.27
C GLU A 312 10.08 28.48 -11.11
N GLU A 313 8.75 28.34 -11.24
CA GLU A 313 7.93 27.84 -10.14
C GLU A 313 8.24 26.38 -9.79
N THR A 314 8.86 25.63 -10.69
CA THR A 314 9.21 24.22 -10.47
C THR A 314 10.65 24.01 -9.98
N ARG A 315 11.49 25.04 -10.13
CA ARG A 315 12.95 24.92 -9.98
C ARG A 315 13.36 24.45 -8.60
N ARG A 316 12.80 25.04 -7.52
CA ARG A 316 13.19 24.72 -6.14
C ARG A 316 12.88 23.29 -5.73
N ASN A 317 11.71 22.78 -6.13
CA ASN A 317 11.33 21.40 -5.80
C ASN A 317 12.12 20.40 -6.66
N CYS A 318 12.34 20.71 -7.94
CA CYS A 318 13.14 19.85 -8.83
C CYS A 318 14.61 19.78 -8.41
N ALA A 319 15.21 20.89 -7.95
CA ALA A 319 16.63 20.96 -7.58
C ALA A 319 17.05 19.97 -6.47
N LYS A 320 16.10 19.46 -5.68
CA LYS A 320 16.34 18.50 -4.59
C LYS A 320 16.39 17.05 -5.06
N ILE A 321 15.89 16.77 -6.27
CA ILE A 321 15.81 15.42 -6.83
C ILE A 321 17.22 14.93 -7.16
N LYS A 322 17.59 13.80 -6.55
CA LYS A 322 18.89 13.11 -6.77
C LYS A 322 18.74 11.88 -7.65
N ARG A 323 17.55 11.29 -7.69
CA ARG A 323 17.25 10.13 -8.50
C ARG A 323 15.96 10.33 -9.27
N LEU A 324 16.08 10.23 -10.59
CA LEU A 324 14.96 10.38 -11.50
C LEU A 324 14.77 9.07 -12.27
N ILE A 325 13.59 8.49 -12.14
CA ILE A 325 13.22 7.27 -12.85
C ILE A 325 12.18 7.66 -13.90
N LEU A 326 12.57 7.55 -15.16
CA LEU A 326 11.78 7.96 -16.30
C LEU A 326 11.14 6.75 -16.97
N MET A 327 9.86 6.87 -17.27
CA MET A 327 9.20 6.00 -18.24
C MET A 327 9.14 6.74 -19.58
N ILE A 328 9.73 6.14 -20.61
CA ILE A 328 9.71 6.64 -21.97
C ILE A 328 8.70 5.78 -22.73
N PRO A 329 7.55 6.35 -23.15
CA PRO A 329 6.64 5.63 -24.04
C PRO A 329 7.34 5.48 -25.39
N LEU A 330 7.76 4.27 -25.77
CA LEU A 330 8.17 4.02 -27.15
C LEU A 330 6.92 4.00 -28.02
N THR A 331 7.00 4.63 -29.19
CA THR A 331 5.99 4.49 -30.24
C THR A 331 5.90 3.01 -30.63
N CYS A 332 4.76 2.39 -30.26
CA CYS A 332 4.36 1.00 -30.47
C CYS A 332 5.20 -0.10 -29.78
N THR A 333 4.55 -0.73 -28.78
CA THR A 333 4.71 -2.10 -28.25
C THR A 333 5.79 -2.47 -27.24
N LEU A 334 6.77 -1.63 -26.90
CA LEU A 334 7.70 -1.93 -25.78
C LEU A 334 7.85 -0.75 -24.82
N LEU A 335 7.60 -0.97 -23.53
CA LEU A 335 7.88 0.02 -22.48
C LEU A 335 9.32 -0.17 -21.99
N THR A 336 10.13 0.89 -22.01
CA THR A 336 11.49 0.89 -21.44
C THR A 336 11.57 1.79 -20.21
N HIS A 337 12.25 1.29 -19.17
CA HIS A 337 12.51 2.04 -17.94
C HIS A 337 13.95 2.55 -17.96
N LEU A 338 14.13 3.87 -17.88
CA LEU A 338 15.44 4.49 -17.72
C LEU A 338 15.57 5.01 -16.28
N SER A 339 16.57 4.52 -15.54
CA SER A 339 16.89 5.04 -14.20
C SER A 339 18.14 5.90 -14.32
N ILE A 340 18.02 7.19 -14.04
CA ILE A 340 19.16 8.12 -13.99
C ILE A 340 19.41 8.47 -12.52
N GLU A 341 20.63 8.20 -12.05
CA GLU A 341 21.14 8.69 -10.76
C GLU A 341 22.09 9.86 -11.06
N ALA A 342 21.84 11.03 -10.46
CA ALA A 342 22.63 12.23 -10.73
C ALA A 342 22.84 13.05 -9.45
N GLU A 343 24.02 13.65 -9.33
CA GLU A 343 24.31 14.64 -8.27
C GLU A 343 23.91 16.03 -8.77
N GLY A 344 22.60 16.30 -8.69
CA GLY A 344 22.02 17.61 -9.03
C GLY A 344 21.53 17.73 -10.48
N MET A 345 20.52 18.59 -10.67
CA MET A 345 19.77 18.72 -11.92
C MET A 345 20.61 19.11 -13.15
N HIS A 346 21.73 19.83 -12.98
CA HIS A 346 22.60 20.21 -14.11
C HIS A 346 23.25 19.00 -14.82
N GLN A 347 23.49 17.89 -14.12
CA GLN A 347 24.05 16.67 -14.72
C GLN A 347 22.99 15.84 -15.46
N ILE A 348 21.70 16.00 -15.10
CA ILE A 348 20.59 15.32 -15.77
C ILE A 348 20.38 15.89 -17.19
N PHE A 349 20.57 17.20 -17.38
CA PHE A 349 20.46 17.83 -18.70
C PHE A 349 21.46 17.28 -19.72
N THR A 350 22.73 17.15 -19.36
CA THR A 350 23.76 16.58 -20.24
C THR A 350 23.49 15.11 -20.58
N HIS A 351 22.92 14.34 -19.66
CA HIS A 351 22.57 12.95 -19.93
C HIS A 351 21.31 12.80 -20.79
N ILE A 352 20.33 13.70 -20.67
CA ILE A 352 19.09 13.66 -21.47
C ILE A 352 19.28 14.24 -22.86
N GLU A 353 20.06 15.32 -23.02
CA GLU A 353 20.37 15.92 -24.33
C GLU A 353 21.28 15.04 -25.20
N HIS A 354 22.01 14.09 -24.60
CA HIS A 354 22.85 13.12 -25.31
C HIS A 354 22.20 11.74 -25.49
N LEU A 355 20.92 11.57 -25.13
CA LEU A 355 20.18 10.41 -25.60
C LEU A 355 20.06 10.55 -27.12
N PRO A 356 20.63 9.62 -27.91
CA PRO A 356 20.61 9.74 -29.36
C PRO A 356 19.16 9.80 -29.84
N SER A 357 18.92 10.55 -30.91
CA SER A 357 17.69 10.39 -31.70
C SER A 357 17.44 8.89 -31.88
N LEU A 358 16.21 8.45 -31.65
CA LEU A 358 15.79 7.04 -31.50
C LEU A 358 16.29 6.05 -32.57
N ASP A 359 16.82 6.54 -33.69
CA ASP A 359 17.37 5.73 -34.79
C ASP A 359 18.73 5.05 -34.50
N GLN A 360 19.39 5.30 -33.36
CA GLN A 360 20.76 4.78 -33.11
C GLN A 360 20.92 3.76 -31.98
N LEU A 361 19.86 3.39 -31.25
CA LEU A 361 19.97 2.36 -30.20
C LEU A 361 19.78 0.95 -30.78
N LYS A 362 20.89 0.30 -31.16
CA LYS A 362 20.92 -1.17 -31.32
C LYS A 362 20.76 -1.82 -29.96
N ILE A 363 19.73 -2.65 -29.84
CA ILE A 363 19.39 -3.47 -28.68
C ILE A 363 20.54 -4.45 -28.40
N ILE A 364 21.06 -4.45 -27.16
CA ILE A 364 21.80 -5.56 -26.55
C ILE A 364 20.90 -6.17 -25.48
#